data_AF-A0A6N4PUC0-F1
#
_entry.id   AF-A0A6N4PUC0-F1
#
_cell.length_a   1.000
_cell.length_b   1.000
_cell.length_c   1.000
_cell.angle_alpha   90.00
_cell.angle_beta   90.00
_cell.angle_gamma   90.00
#
_symmetry.space_group_name_H-M   'P 1'
#
loop_
_entity.id
_entity.type
_entity.pdbx_description
1 polymer ?
#
loop_
_entity_poly.entity_id
_entity_poly.type
_entity_poly.pdbx_seq_one_letter_code
_entity_poly.pdbx_strand_id
1 'polypeptide(L)'
;MILRFSIALSFLFAISSLYAEKPASATLKERETQKQIDLQRKNGFGDNEIDTLHASIIGNLKKIKKLQELGVDKTAAQYLAHTPEEHKELYKKDKDGKPYLEIKLPQGQSYIDYPTVFLYDGVAYIYPKEDYSDLDKIILAFRRVNADGTIHVKEMRRLVNPSPKSEGTEKDEKGEAKLDTNSDIRLEYYRSLTSDTIWPNEPVQPAEPDIAMVLNDEKDPLPYDKQKHIMMSYKKMLRKISKQTAFKLRNIELDQKQMITKILDYNTN
;
A
#
# COMPACT_ATOMS: atom_id res chain seq x y z
N MET A 1 51.18 -52.95 -16.33
CA MET A 1 49.71 -52.86 -16.41
C MET A 1 49.14 -51.56 -15.85
N ILE A 2 49.87 -50.83 -14.98
CA ILE A 2 49.41 -49.60 -14.30
C ILE A 2 49.42 -48.35 -15.22
N LEU A 3 50.35 -48.27 -16.19
CA LEU A 3 50.47 -47.10 -17.06
C LEU A 3 49.29 -46.91 -18.04
N ARG A 4 48.63 -48.00 -18.44
CA ARG A 4 47.48 -47.96 -19.38
C ARG A 4 46.18 -47.52 -18.71
N PHE A 5 46.06 -47.70 -17.39
CA PHE A 5 44.91 -47.25 -16.61
C PHE A 5 44.92 -45.73 -16.38
N SER A 6 46.11 -45.14 -16.24
CA SER A 6 46.26 -43.71 -16.00
C SER A 6 45.87 -42.86 -17.22
N ILE A 7 46.12 -43.34 -18.44
CA ILE A 7 45.76 -42.63 -19.68
C ILE A 7 44.25 -42.66 -19.93
N ALA A 8 43.59 -43.78 -19.61
CA ALA A 8 42.15 -43.92 -19.73
C ALA A 8 41.39 -42.99 -18.77
N LEU A 9 41.92 -42.80 -17.54
CA LEU A 9 41.33 -41.89 -16.56
C LEU A 9 41.49 -40.41 -16.96
N SER A 10 42.64 -40.04 -17.55
CA SER A 10 42.87 -38.69 -18.08
C SER A 10 41.94 -38.37 -19.26
N PHE A 11 41.65 -39.35 -20.12
CA PHE A 11 40.71 -39.19 -21.23
C PHE A 11 39.26 -39.03 -20.75
N LEU A 12 38.86 -39.77 -19.71
CA LEU A 12 37.52 -39.63 -19.11
C LEU A 12 37.29 -38.27 -18.43
N PHE A 13 38.32 -37.71 -17.77
CA PHE A 13 38.24 -36.35 -17.22
C PHE A 13 38.18 -35.29 -18.33
N ALA A 14 38.94 -35.44 -19.41
CA ALA A 14 38.92 -34.51 -20.55
C ALA A 14 37.57 -34.48 -21.28
N ILE A 15 36.88 -35.62 -21.36
CA ILE A 15 35.54 -35.70 -21.97
C ILE A 15 34.49 -35.05 -21.05
N SER A 16 34.60 -35.19 -19.73
CA SER A 16 33.67 -34.54 -18.78
C SER A 16 33.75 -33.00 -18.82
N SER A 17 34.91 -32.43 -19.13
CA SER A 17 35.06 -30.97 -19.34
C SER A 17 34.49 -30.45 -20.66
N LEU A 18 34.26 -31.32 -21.65
CA LEU A 18 33.61 -30.96 -22.93
C LEU A 18 32.07 -30.93 -22.82
N TYR A 19 31.51 -31.59 -21.80
CA TYR A 19 30.08 -31.60 -21.47
C TYR A 19 29.73 -30.68 -20.29
N ALA A 20 30.65 -29.84 -19.84
CA ALA A 20 30.28 -28.71 -19.01
C ALA A 20 29.47 -27.75 -19.89
N GLU A 21 28.15 -27.71 -19.67
CA GLU A 21 27.29 -26.65 -20.20
C GLU A 21 28.01 -25.32 -19.97
N LYS A 22 28.44 -24.67 -21.04
CA LYS A 22 28.94 -23.29 -20.94
C LYS A 22 27.84 -22.50 -20.25
N PRO A 23 28.10 -21.79 -19.14
CA PRO A 23 27.09 -20.95 -18.53
C PRO A 23 26.58 -20.03 -19.63
N ALA A 24 25.27 -20.07 -19.89
CA ALA A 24 24.65 -19.30 -20.94
C ALA A 24 25.14 -17.85 -20.81
N SER A 25 25.99 -17.42 -21.74
CA SER A 25 26.56 -16.08 -21.72
C SER A 25 25.39 -15.12 -21.87
N ALA A 26 25.05 -14.42 -20.79
CA ALA A 26 23.95 -13.48 -20.79
C ALA A 26 24.07 -12.53 -21.99
N THR A 27 22.99 -12.41 -22.76
CA THR A 27 22.96 -11.58 -23.97
C THR A 27 23.23 -10.12 -23.62
N LEU A 28 23.67 -9.29 -24.59
CA LEU A 28 23.90 -7.86 -24.34
C LEU A 28 22.65 -7.18 -23.76
N LYS A 29 21.46 -7.59 -24.22
CA LYS A 29 20.17 -7.12 -23.71
C LYS A 29 19.96 -7.49 -22.24
N GLU A 30 20.27 -8.72 -21.85
CA GLU A 30 20.17 -9.16 -20.44
C GLU A 30 21.13 -8.40 -19.51
N ARG A 31 22.33 -8.08 -20.00
CA ARG A 31 23.28 -7.26 -19.23
C ARG A 31 22.79 -5.83 -19.07
N GLU A 32 22.19 -5.25 -20.10
CA GLU A 32 21.59 -3.91 -20.04
C GLU A 32 20.36 -3.88 -19.11
N THR A 33 19.49 -4.88 -19.18
CA THR A 33 18.33 -4.97 -18.29
C THR A 33 18.76 -5.16 -16.84
N GLN A 34 19.78 -6.00 -16.58
CA GLN A 34 20.31 -6.19 -15.24
C GLN A 34 20.90 -4.89 -14.68
N LYS A 35 21.67 -4.14 -15.49
CA LYS A 35 22.18 -2.82 -15.09
C LYS A 35 21.07 -1.84 -14.73
N GLN A 36 19.97 -1.83 -15.48
CA GLN A 36 18.81 -0.97 -15.18
C GLN A 36 18.13 -1.39 -13.87
N ILE A 37 17.98 -2.69 -13.62
CA ILE A 37 17.43 -3.24 -12.39
C ILE A 37 18.29 -2.85 -11.19
N ASP A 38 19.61 -3.02 -11.29
CA ASP A 38 20.55 -2.71 -10.22
C ASP A 38 20.56 -1.21 -9.92
N LEU A 39 20.48 -0.37 -10.96
CA LEU A 39 20.38 1.08 -10.81
C LEU A 39 19.08 1.51 -10.13
N GLN A 40 17.94 0.89 -10.48
CA GLN A 40 16.68 1.15 -9.78
C GLN A 40 16.71 0.66 -8.35
N ARG A 41 17.27 -0.51 -8.05
CA ARG A 41 17.39 -0.98 -6.66
C ARG A 41 18.29 -0.08 -5.82
N LYS A 42 19.37 0.46 -6.41
CA LYS A 42 20.26 1.41 -5.74
C LYS A 42 19.59 2.76 -5.47
N ASN A 43 18.80 3.24 -6.43
CA ASN A 43 18.13 4.55 -6.33
C ASN A 43 16.75 4.46 -5.64
N GLY A 44 16.24 3.25 -5.44
CA GLY A 44 14.90 2.96 -4.95
C GLY A 44 13.80 3.09 -6.01
N PHE A 45 12.56 2.99 -5.54
CA PHE A 45 11.34 2.98 -6.34
C PHE A 45 10.65 4.35 -6.32
N GLY A 46 11.42 5.41 -6.60
CA GLY A 46 10.91 6.76 -6.72
C GLY A 46 9.96 6.93 -7.89
N ASP A 47 8.78 7.50 -7.63
CA ASP A 47 7.76 7.77 -8.63
C ASP A 47 7.07 9.10 -8.27
N ASN A 48 7.27 10.11 -9.12
CA ASN A 48 6.67 11.43 -8.93
C ASN A 48 5.15 11.36 -8.73
N GLU A 49 4.48 10.44 -9.42
CA GLU A 49 3.04 10.30 -9.28
C GLU A 49 2.63 9.83 -7.87
N ILE A 50 3.44 8.99 -7.23
CA ILE A 50 3.18 8.54 -5.85
C ILE A 50 3.25 9.74 -4.90
N ASP A 51 4.27 10.58 -5.04
CA ASP A 51 4.48 11.76 -4.21
C ASP A 51 3.39 12.81 -4.45
N THR A 52 2.97 13.02 -5.70
CA THR A 52 1.80 13.86 -6.04
C THR A 52 0.52 13.32 -5.40
N LEU A 53 0.33 12.00 -5.39
CA LEU A 53 -0.84 11.36 -4.78
C LEU A 53 -0.82 11.53 -3.26
N HIS A 54 0.33 11.37 -2.60
CA HIS A 54 0.49 11.65 -1.17
C HIS A 54 0.14 13.12 -0.86
N ALA A 55 0.67 14.06 -1.64
CA ALA A 55 0.38 15.49 -1.51
C ALA A 55 -1.12 15.81 -1.70
N SER A 56 -1.76 15.20 -2.70
CA SER A 56 -3.18 15.33 -2.95
C SER A 56 -4.03 14.80 -1.78
N ILE A 57 -3.67 13.64 -1.25
CA ILE A 57 -4.36 13.02 -0.12
C ILE A 57 -4.26 13.93 1.11
N ILE A 58 -3.06 14.33 1.53
CA ILE A 58 -2.91 15.17 2.73
C ILE A 58 -3.56 16.54 2.54
N GLY A 59 -3.47 17.14 1.36
CA GLY A 59 -4.13 18.40 1.05
C GLY A 59 -5.66 18.32 1.22
N ASN A 60 -6.27 17.22 0.78
CA ASN A 60 -7.69 16.98 1.01
C ASN A 60 -8.00 16.77 2.51
N LEU A 61 -7.20 15.95 3.21
CA LEU A 61 -7.40 15.69 4.64
C LEU A 61 -7.30 16.97 5.49
N LYS A 62 -6.36 17.85 5.16
CA LYS A 62 -6.17 19.15 5.83
C LYS A 62 -7.39 20.06 5.65
N LYS A 63 -7.93 20.15 4.43
CA LYS A 63 -9.15 20.93 4.16
C LYS A 63 -10.35 20.35 4.89
N ILE A 64 -10.49 19.02 4.87
CA ILE A 64 -11.54 18.32 5.61
C ILE A 64 -11.44 18.66 7.09
N LYS A 65 -10.27 18.51 7.72
CA LYS A 65 -10.06 18.83 9.14
C LYS A 65 -10.52 20.27 9.46
N LYS A 66 -10.12 21.24 8.64
CA LYS A 66 -10.53 22.64 8.81
C LYS A 66 -12.06 22.81 8.76
N LEU A 67 -12.75 22.12 7.85
CA LEU A 67 -14.22 22.16 7.78
C LEU A 67 -14.89 21.51 9.00
N GLN A 68 -14.29 20.45 9.55
CA GLN A 68 -14.76 19.82 10.78
C GLN A 68 -14.53 20.70 12.02
N GLU A 69 -13.40 21.40 12.10
CA GLU A 69 -13.12 22.38 13.16
C GLU A 69 -14.13 23.55 13.14
N LEU A 70 -14.63 23.90 11.96
CA LEU A 70 -15.73 24.87 11.78
C LEU A 70 -17.12 24.28 12.11
N GLY A 71 -17.21 22.99 12.46
CA GLY A 71 -18.44 22.32 12.85
C GLY A 71 -19.42 22.04 11.70
N VAL A 72 -18.99 22.19 10.44
CA VAL A 72 -19.83 22.04 9.24
C VAL A 72 -20.51 20.68 9.18
N ASP A 73 -19.81 19.63 9.56
CA ASP A 73 -20.26 18.26 9.54
C ASP A 73 -21.32 17.95 10.61
N LYS A 74 -21.17 18.52 11.80
CA LYS A 74 -22.15 18.41 12.90
C LYS A 74 -23.43 19.18 12.58
N THR A 75 -23.29 20.41 12.07
CA THR A 75 -24.43 21.25 11.72
C THR A 75 -25.15 20.70 10.48
N ALA A 76 -24.43 20.18 9.49
CA ALA A 76 -25.03 19.50 8.35
C ALA A 76 -25.90 18.31 8.78
N ALA A 77 -25.38 17.44 9.65
CA ALA A 77 -26.12 16.27 10.16
C ALA A 77 -27.41 16.63 10.91
N GLN A 78 -27.44 17.80 11.56
CA GLN A 78 -28.60 18.28 12.32
C GLN A 78 -29.63 19.04 11.46
N TYR A 79 -29.18 19.85 10.50
CA TYR A 79 -30.02 20.83 9.80
C TYR A 79 -30.30 20.51 8.33
N LEU A 80 -29.52 19.60 7.71
CA LEU A 80 -29.74 19.19 6.32
C LEU A 80 -30.59 17.92 6.22
N ALA A 81 -30.46 16.99 7.17
CA ALA A 81 -31.24 15.77 7.19
C ALA A 81 -32.69 16.00 7.68
N HIS A 82 -33.66 15.25 7.14
CA HIS A 82 -35.05 15.28 7.58
C HIS A 82 -35.24 14.75 9.02
N THR A 83 -34.29 13.96 9.48
CA THR A 83 -34.16 13.42 10.83
C THR A 83 -32.72 13.63 11.27
N PRO A 84 -32.46 14.20 12.47
CA PRO A 84 -31.10 14.42 12.94
C PRO A 84 -30.33 13.10 12.97
N GLU A 85 -29.25 13.00 12.20
CA GLU A 85 -28.36 11.85 12.25
C GLU A 85 -27.27 12.06 13.30
N GLU A 86 -26.87 11.00 14.00
CA GLU A 86 -25.67 11.05 14.85
C GLU A 86 -24.45 11.35 13.99
N HIS A 87 -23.73 12.42 14.37
CA HIS A 87 -22.49 12.78 13.71
C HIS A 87 -21.44 11.68 13.91
N LYS A 88 -21.13 10.94 12.84
CA LYS A 88 -20.07 9.94 12.85
C LYS A 88 -18.72 10.62 12.69
N GLU A 89 -17.85 10.46 13.69
CA GLU A 89 -16.47 10.94 13.60
C GLU A 89 -15.77 10.37 12.38
N LEU A 90 -15.22 11.26 11.55
CA LEU A 90 -14.55 10.88 10.31
C LEU A 90 -13.20 10.20 10.58
N TYR A 91 -12.44 10.73 11.54
CA TYR A 91 -11.17 10.17 11.97
C TYR A 91 -11.41 9.26 13.16
N LYS A 92 -11.02 8.00 13.03
CA LYS A 92 -11.01 7.05 14.14
C LYS A 92 -9.67 7.16 14.86
N LYS A 93 -9.62 6.73 16.12
CA LYS A 93 -8.36 6.59 16.87
C LYS A 93 -7.96 5.13 16.93
N ASP A 94 -6.68 4.85 16.78
CA ASP A 94 -6.16 3.51 17.02
C ASP A 94 -5.87 3.27 18.51
N LYS A 95 -5.31 2.10 18.83
CA LYS A 95 -4.97 1.71 20.22
C LYS A 95 -3.94 2.63 20.86
N ASP A 96 -3.13 3.29 20.04
CA ASP A 96 -2.11 4.25 20.47
C ASP A 96 -2.67 5.68 20.54
N GLY A 97 -3.97 5.87 20.27
CA GLY A 97 -4.64 7.16 20.27
C GLY A 97 -4.39 8.00 19.00
N LYS A 98 -3.68 7.47 17.99
CA LYS A 98 -3.36 8.20 16.77
C LYS A 98 -4.58 8.27 15.84
N PRO A 99 -4.90 9.46 15.29
CA PRO A 99 -6.02 9.61 14.36
C PRO A 99 -5.69 8.95 13.02
N TYR A 100 -6.65 8.23 12.45
CA TYR A 100 -6.56 7.68 11.11
C TYR A 100 -7.89 7.81 10.37
N LEU A 101 -7.79 7.97 9.05
CA LEU A 101 -8.94 7.85 8.14
C LEU A 101 -9.01 6.43 7.62
N GLU A 102 -10.17 5.79 7.81
CA GLU A 102 -10.47 4.50 7.21
C GLU A 102 -11.13 4.68 5.84
N ILE A 103 -10.59 4.02 4.83
CA ILE A 103 -11.14 3.99 3.49
C ILE A 103 -11.36 2.55 3.08
N LYS A 104 -12.63 2.20 2.78
CA LYS A 104 -12.97 0.91 2.20
C LYS A 104 -12.49 0.86 0.75
N LEU A 105 -11.64 -0.11 0.46
CA LEU A 105 -11.22 -0.47 -0.88
C LEU A 105 -12.24 -1.48 -1.46
N PRO A 106 -12.24 -1.72 -2.78
CA PRO A 106 -13.20 -2.64 -3.37
C PRO A 106 -13.10 -4.05 -2.80
N GLN A 107 -14.24 -4.62 -2.45
CA GLN A 107 -14.43 -6.00 -2.06
C GLN A 107 -14.73 -6.85 -3.29
N GLY A 108 -14.44 -8.15 -3.23
CA GLY A 108 -14.70 -9.04 -4.36
C GLY A 108 -14.62 -10.51 -4.01
N GLN A 109 -14.98 -11.35 -4.97
CA GLN A 109 -14.84 -12.79 -4.90
C GLN A 109 -13.85 -13.24 -5.97
N SER A 110 -12.91 -14.12 -5.62
CA SER A 110 -12.02 -14.75 -6.60
C SER A 110 -12.40 -16.21 -6.80
N TYR A 111 -12.42 -16.60 -8.07
CA TYR A 111 -12.61 -17.97 -8.55
C TYR A 111 -11.32 -18.56 -9.13
N ILE A 112 -10.18 -17.90 -8.93
CA ILE A 112 -8.88 -18.31 -9.51
C ILE A 112 -8.51 -19.75 -9.09
N ASP A 113 -8.84 -20.13 -7.85
CA ASP A 113 -8.50 -21.43 -7.26
C ASP A 113 -9.74 -22.33 -7.10
N TYR A 114 -10.64 -22.39 -8.10
CA TYR A 114 -11.84 -23.25 -8.05
C TYR A 114 -11.48 -24.73 -7.73
N PRO A 115 -12.16 -25.40 -6.78
CA PRO A 115 -13.46 -25.05 -6.16
C PRO A 115 -13.39 -24.10 -4.95
N THR A 116 -12.21 -23.74 -4.46
CA THR A 116 -12.06 -22.83 -3.32
C THR A 116 -12.35 -21.37 -3.70
N VAL A 117 -13.45 -20.84 -3.20
CA VAL A 117 -13.87 -19.44 -3.43
C VAL A 117 -13.35 -18.56 -2.30
N PHE A 118 -12.62 -17.49 -2.64
CA PHE A 118 -12.12 -16.54 -1.66
C PHE A 118 -12.90 -15.23 -1.69
N LEU A 119 -13.38 -14.78 -0.52
CA LEU A 119 -13.91 -13.44 -0.32
C LEU A 119 -12.78 -12.49 0.06
N TYR A 120 -12.65 -11.37 -0.65
CA TYR A 120 -11.64 -10.35 -0.43
C TYR A 120 -12.26 -9.10 0.19
N ASP A 121 -11.65 -8.65 1.28
CA ASP A 121 -11.96 -7.36 1.90
C ASP A 121 -10.70 -6.49 1.96
N GLY A 122 -10.79 -5.30 1.37
CA GLY A 122 -9.69 -4.35 1.30
C GLY A 122 -9.99 -3.10 2.10
N VAL A 123 -9.07 -2.71 2.98
CA VAL A 123 -9.19 -1.47 3.77
C VAL A 123 -7.87 -0.72 3.72
N ALA A 124 -7.93 0.59 3.52
CA ALA A 124 -6.80 1.49 3.67
C ALA A 124 -6.96 2.30 4.96
N TYR A 125 -5.90 2.36 5.76
CA TYR A 125 -5.78 3.20 6.93
C TYR A 125 -4.73 4.28 6.65
N ILE A 126 -5.16 5.54 6.74
CA ILE A 126 -4.33 6.70 6.38
C ILE A 126 -4.11 7.54 7.62
N TYR A 127 -2.85 7.70 8.00
CA TYR A 127 -2.45 8.46 9.17
C TYR A 127 -1.86 9.79 8.74
N PRO A 128 -2.54 10.92 9.00
CA PRO A 128 -1.90 12.22 8.93
C PRO A 128 -0.99 12.44 10.15
N LYS A 129 0.01 13.31 10.02
CA LYS A 129 0.69 13.89 11.19
C LYS A 129 -0.29 14.74 12.01
N GLU A 130 0.01 14.97 13.29
CA GLU A 130 -0.87 15.73 14.20
C GLU A 130 -1.23 17.13 13.68
N ASP A 131 -0.27 17.78 13.00
CA ASP A 131 -0.39 19.09 12.37
C ASP A 131 -0.97 19.06 10.96
N TYR A 132 -1.17 17.86 10.38
CA TYR A 132 -1.64 17.64 9.01
C TYR A 132 -0.74 18.34 7.97
N SER A 133 0.57 18.46 8.26
CA SER A 133 1.54 18.96 7.30
C SER A 133 1.87 17.90 6.24
N ASP A 134 2.00 16.65 6.67
CA ASP A 134 2.28 15.50 5.80
C ASP A 134 1.57 14.24 6.32
N LEU A 135 1.73 13.14 5.59
CA LEU A 135 1.32 11.82 6.04
C LEU A 135 2.37 11.23 7.02
N ASP A 136 1.89 10.57 8.07
CA ASP A 136 2.72 9.79 9.00
C ASP A 136 2.89 8.36 8.50
N LYS A 137 1.81 7.73 8.02
CA LYS A 137 1.79 6.31 7.65
C LYS A 137 0.59 5.97 6.75
N ILE A 138 0.77 5.05 5.80
CA ILE A 138 -0.32 4.42 5.05
C ILE A 138 -0.24 2.91 5.23
N ILE A 139 -1.37 2.28 5.57
CA ILE A 139 -1.50 0.82 5.65
C ILE A 139 -2.60 0.39 4.68
N LEU A 140 -2.26 -0.46 3.72
CA LEU A 140 -3.22 -1.16 2.87
C LEU A 140 -3.36 -2.59 3.39
N ALA A 141 -4.52 -2.95 3.91
CA ALA A 141 -4.82 -4.29 4.40
C ALA A 141 -5.78 -5.00 3.44
N PHE A 142 -5.37 -6.18 2.96
CA PHE A 142 -6.16 -7.07 2.13
C PHE A 142 -6.37 -8.38 2.86
N ARG A 143 -7.61 -8.64 3.24
CA ARG A 143 -8.03 -9.86 3.92
C ARG A 143 -8.67 -10.79 2.91
N ARG A 144 -8.36 -12.08 2.99
CA ARG A 144 -9.10 -13.12 2.28
C ARG A 144 -9.56 -14.21 3.23
N VAL A 145 -10.79 -14.66 3.03
CA VAL A 145 -11.39 -15.78 3.76
C VAL A 145 -11.87 -16.79 2.74
N ASN A 146 -11.51 -18.06 2.94
CA ASN A 146 -12.09 -19.14 2.15
C ASN A 146 -13.57 -19.28 2.53
N ALA A 147 -14.47 -19.14 1.55
CA ALA A 147 -15.92 -19.23 1.74
C ALA A 147 -16.39 -20.68 1.86
N ASP A 148 -15.71 -21.62 1.18
CA ASP A 148 -16.12 -23.01 1.09
C ASP A 148 -14.93 -23.96 1.32
N GLY A 149 -14.95 -24.66 2.46
CA GLY A 149 -13.98 -25.71 2.79
C GLY A 149 -14.13 -26.19 4.24
N THR A 150 -13.76 -27.46 4.49
CA THR A 150 -13.68 -28.05 5.84
C THR A 150 -12.64 -27.39 6.74
N ILE A 151 -11.72 -26.59 6.17
CA ILE A 151 -10.68 -25.84 6.87
C ILE A 151 -10.83 -24.35 6.53
N HIS A 152 -11.20 -23.53 7.53
CA HIS A 152 -11.31 -22.09 7.38
C HIS A 152 -9.92 -21.46 7.51
N VAL A 153 -9.30 -21.15 6.37
CA VAL A 153 -8.07 -20.36 6.34
C VAL A 153 -8.43 -18.89 6.19
N LYS A 154 -8.02 -18.08 7.16
CA LYS A 154 -8.05 -16.62 7.04
C LYS A 154 -6.64 -16.15 6.76
N GLU A 155 -6.51 -15.22 5.82
CA GLU A 155 -5.23 -14.59 5.51
C GLU A 155 -5.39 -13.08 5.43
N MET A 156 -4.36 -12.36 5.86
CA MET A 156 -4.28 -10.92 5.75
C MET A 156 -2.91 -10.53 5.23
N ARG A 157 -2.90 -9.73 4.17
CA ARG A 157 -1.71 -9.14 3.58
C ARG A 157 -1.75 -7.65 3.83
N ARG A 158 -0.72 -7.09 4.44
CA ARG A 158 -0.59 -5.64 4.63
C ARG A 158 0.58 -5.11 3.84
N LEU A 159 0.37 -3.99 3.17
CA LEU A 159 1.41 -3.15 2.60
C LEU A 159 1.45 -1.88 3.42
N VAL A 160 2.53 -1.69 4.16
CA VAL A 160 2.73 -0.56 5.06
C VAL A 160 3.78 0.36 4.46
N ASN A 161 3.38 1.59 4.10
CA ASN A 161 4.33 2.67 3.86
C ASN A 161 4.51 3.42 5.20
N PRO A 162 5.66 3.27 5.87
CA PRO A 162 5.88 3.85 7.19
C PRO A 162 6.34 5.30 7.13
N SER A 163 6.74 5.83 5.97
CA SER A 163 7.17 7.22 5.84
C SER A 163 6.77 7.86 4.49
N PRO A 164 5.48 7.86 4.13
CA PRO A 164 5.02 8.40 2.86
C PRO A 164 5.31 9.90 2.77
N LYS A 165 6.18 10.31 1.84
CA LYS A 165 6.49 11.73 1.64
C LYS A 165 5.62 12.32 0.53
N SER A 166 5.19 13.56 0.76
CA SER A 166 4.69 14.44 -0.29
C SER A 166 5.86 15.06 -1.08
N GLU A 167 5.61 15.58 -2.29
CA GLU A 167 6.62 16.29 -3.09
C GLU A 167 7.36 17.32 -2.23
N GLY A 168 8.63 17.03 -1.93
CA GLY A 168 9.42 17.84 -1.02
C GLY A 168 9.87 19.15 -1.67
N THR A 169 10.13 20.17 -0.84
CA THR A 169 10.87 21.37 -1.26
C THR A 169 12.36 21.10 -1.44
N GLU A 170 12.84 19.93 -0.99
CA GLU A 170 14.21 19.46 -1.20
C GLU A 170 14.42 19.22 -2.69
N LYS A 171 15.37 19.96 -3.25
CA LYS A 171 15.79 19.79 -4.64
C LYS A 171 17.05 18.93 -4.69
N ASP A 172 17.14 18.09 -5.71
CA ASP A 172 18.37 17.39 -6.03
C ASP A 172 19.43 18.37 -6.57
N GLU A 173 20.63 17.84 -6.85
CA GLU A 173 21.76 18.62 -7.40
C GLU A 173 21.44 19.26 -8.77
N LYS A 174 20.36 18.84 -9.43
CA LYS A 174 19.89 19.34 -10.72
C LYS A 174 18.73 20.33 -10.60
N GLY A 175 18.24 20.59 -9.39
CA GLY A 175 17.13 21.50 -9.13
C GLY A 175 15.74 20.87 -9.28
N GLU A 176 15.65 19.56 -9.50
CA GLU A 176 14.40 18.78 -9.55
C GLU A 176 13.97 18.36 -8.14
N ALA A 177 12.66 18.14 -7.92
CA ALA A 177 12.17 17.71 -6.61
C ALA A 177 12.71 16.32 -6.27
N LYS A 178 13.28 16.16 -5.07
CA LYS A 178 13.80 14.89 -4.61
C LYS A 178 12.64 13.92 -4.33
N LEU A 179 12.59 12.85 -5.11
CA LEU A 179 11.55 11.83 -5.00
C LEU A 179 11.77 10.92 -3.79
N ASP A 180 10.66 10.45 -3.20
CA ASP A 180 10.70 9.42 -2.17
C ASP A 180 11.09 8.07 -2.76
N THR A 181 12.10 7.42 -2.20
CA THR A 181 12.59 6.13 -2.73
C THR A 181 11.66 4.97 -2.43
N ASN A 182 10.68 5.14 -1.53
CA ASN A 182 9.67 4.14 -1.17
C ASN A 182 10.25 2.73 -0.83
N SER A 183 11.53 2.67 -0.45
CA SER A 183 12.28 1.42 -0.29
C SER A 183 12.01 0.73 1.04
N ASP A 184 11.50 1.48 2.01
CA ASP A 184 11.15 1.10 3.37
C ASP A 184 9.73 0.52 3.49
N ILE A 185 8.97 0.44 2.39
CA ILE A 185 7.65 -0.20 2.36
C ILE A 185 7.77 -1.62 2.89
N ARG A 186 6.92 -1.96 3.85
CA ARG A 186 6.89 -3.27 4.50
C ARG A 186 5.71 -4.08 4.00
N LEU A 187 5.96 -5.36 3.79
CA LEU A 187 4.96 -6.37 3.46
C LEU A 187 4.83 -7.27 4.67
N GLU A 188 3.62 -7.36 5.19
CA GLU A 188 3.30 -8.22 6.32
C GLU A 188 2.26 -9.24 5.89
N TYR A 189 2.46 -10.48 6.30
CA TYR A 189 1.55 -11.58 6.05
C TYR A 189 1.14 -12.22 7.37
N TYR A 190 -0.16 -12.42 7.51
CA TYR A 190 -0.79 -13.09 8.64
C TYR A 190 -1.67 -14.21 8.10
N ARG A 191 -1.60 -15.36 8.72
CA ARG A 191 -2.37 -16.55 8.41
C ARG A 191 -2.88 -17.16 9.71
N SER A 192 -4.18 -17.44 9.74
CA SER A 192 -4.76 -18.27 10.78
C SER A 192 -5.44 -19.47 10.15
N LEU A 193 -5.17 -20.64 10.75
CA LEU A 193 -5.81 -21.91 10.42
C LEU A 193 -7.04 -22.18 11.30
N THR A 194 -7.31 -21.32 12.28
CA THR A 194 -8.39 -21.49 13.25
C THR A 194 -9.57 -20.62 12.85
N SER A 195 -10.76 -21.22 12.72
CA SER A 195 -12.02 -20.52 12.37
C SER A 195 -12.31 -19.32 13.27
N ASP A 196 -11.92 -19.43 14.54
CA ASP A 196 -12.28 -18.53 15.63
C ASP A 196 -11.40 -17.28 15.68
N THR A 197 -10.31 -17.24 14.91
CA THR A 197 -9.48 -16.03 14.82
C THR A 197 -10.24 -14.96 14.04
N ILE A 198 -10.86 -14.01 14.75
CA ILE A 198 -11.37 -12.78 14.15
C ILE A 198 -10.25 -11.76 14.24
N TRP A 199 -9.56 -11.49 13.14
CA TRP A 199 -8.67 -10.33 13.13
C TRP A 199 -9.52 -9.08 13.19
N PRO A 200 -9.28 -8.18 14.15
CA PRO A 200 -10.02 -6.95 14.22
C PRO A 200 -9.77 -6.16 12.93
N ASN A 201 -10.81 -5.49 12.45
CA ASN A 201 -10.72 -4.56 11.32
C ASN A 201 -10.02 -3.25 11.73
N GLU A 202 -8.92 -3.38 12.45
CA GLU A 202 -8.14 -2.30 13.04
C GLU A 202 -6.78 -2.20 12.36
N PRO A 203 -6.18 -1.00 12.35
CA PRO A 203 -4.86 -0.81 11.77
C PRO A 203 -3.75 -1.48 12.58
N VAL A 204 -3.88 -1.57 13.91
CA VAL A 204 -2.89 -2.21 14.80
C VAL A 204 -3.32 -3.63 15.10
N GLN A 205 -2.50 -4.59 14.66
CA GLN A 205 -2.78 -6.02 14.83
C GLN A 205 -2.21 -6.51 16.17
N PRO A 206 -2.96 -7.35 16.91
CA PRO A 206 -2.51 -7.84 18.22
C PRO A 206 -1.45 -8.95 18.13
N ALA A 207 -1.36 -9.63 16.99
CA ALA A 207 -0.39 -10.67 16.73
C ALA A 207 0.75 -10.14 15.87
N GLU A 208 1.94 -10.71 16.02
CA GLU A 208 3.05 -10.49 15.10
C GLU A 208 2.76 -11.14 13.73
N PRO A 209 3.28 -10.58 12.63
CA PRO A 209 3.15 -11.18 11.31
C PRO A 209 3.94 -12.49 11.20
N ASP A 210 3.39 -13.48 10.50
CA ASP A 210 4.10 -14.72 10.19
C ASP A 210 5.31 -14.47 9.29
N ILE A 211 5.17 -13.49 8.38
CA ILE A 211 6.22 -13.05 7.49
C ILE A 211 6.19 -11.53 7.42
N ALA A 212 7.32 -10.89 7.72
CA ALA A 212 7.55 -9.48 7.51
C ALA A 212 8.77 -9.29 6.60
N MET A 213 8.60 -8.52 5.53
CA MET A 213 9.66 -8.23 4.56
C MET A 213 9.67 -6.75 4.22
N VAL A 214 10.86 -6.19 4.03
CA VAL A 214 11.03 -4.84 3.47
C VAL A 214 11.15 -4.96 1.96
N LEU A 215 10.51 -4.04 1.23
CA LEU A 215 10.42 -4.08 -0.22
C LEU A 215 11.80 -4.18 -0.88
N ASN A 216 12.76 -3.36 -0.42
CA ASN A 216 14.11 -3.27 -0.96
C ASN A 216 15.17 -3.47 0.15
N ASP A 217 15.12 -4.60 0.84
CA ASP A 217 16.19 -4.98 1.79
C ASP A 217 17.49 -5.29 1.03
N GLU A 218 18.62 -4.77 1.52
CA GLU A 218 19.95 -5.02 0.95
C GLU A 218 20.41 -6.47 1.18
N LYS A 219 19.93 -7.12 2.25
CA LYS A 219 20.38 -8.46 2.65
C LYS A 219 19.62 -9.58 1.94
N ASP A 220 18.31 -9.38 1.74
CA ASP A 220 17.43 -10.34 1.06
C ASP A 220 16.42 -9.62 0.16
N PRO A 221 16.87 -9.12 -1.01
CA PRO A 221 16.01 -8.35 -1.90
C PRO A 221 14.99 -9.26 -2.58
N LEU A 222 13.71 -8.88 -2.51
CA LEU A 222 12.66 -9.50 -3.29
C LEU A 222 13.00 -9.50 -4.80
N PRO A 223 12.56 -10.52 -5.56
CA PRO A 223 12.67 -10.49 -7.02
C PRO A 223 12.12 -9.19 -7.60
N TYR A 224 12.90 -8.56 -8.50
CA TYR A 224 12.59 -7.22 -9.01
C TYR A 224 11.19 -7.11 -9.62
N ASP A 225 10.74 -8.12 -10.37
CA ASP A 225 9.40 -8.13 -10.95
C ASP A 225 8.30 -8.09 -9.89
N LYS A 226 8.52 -8.75 -8.74
CA LYS A 226 7.60 -8.67 -7.58
C LYS A 226 7.62 -7.27 -6.98
N GLN A 227 8.80 -6.69 -6.76
CA GLN A 227 8.95 -5.32 -6.24
C GLN A 227 8.18 -4.32 -7.12
N LYS A 228 8.40 -4.38 -8.44
CA LYS A 228 7.71 -3.56 -9.43
C LYS A 228 6.19 -3.76 -9.41
N HIS A 229 5.72 -5.00 -9.35
CA HIS A 229 4.29 -5.30 -9.30
C HIS A 229 3.62 -4.74 -8.03
N ILE A 230 4.32 -4.83 -6.89
CA ILE A 230 3.88 -4.26 -5.61
C ILE A 230 3.75 -2.74 -5.72
N MET A 231 4.77 -2.07 -6.27
CA MET A 231 4.73 -0.61 -6.45
C MET A 231 3.61 -0.16 -7.39
N MET A 232 3.39 -0.87 -8.50
CA MET A 232 2.26 -0.59 -9.40
C MET A 232 0.90 -0.77 -8.71
N SER A 233 0.78 -1.78 -7.86
CA SER A 233 -0.43 -2.03 -7.08
C SER A 233 -0.64 -0.95 -6.02
N TYR A 234 0.42 -0.56 -5.30
CA TYR A 234 0.41 0.53 -4.32
C TYR A 234 -0.07 1.83 -4.97
N LYS A 235 0.55 2.23 -6.09
CA LYS A 235 0.15 3.39 -6.87
C LYS A 235 -1.31 3.35 -7.31
N LYS A 236 -1.79 2.20 -7.80
CA LYS A 236 -3.20 2.02 -8.17
C LYS A 236 -4.14 2.23 -6.99
N MET A 237 -3.76 1.78 -5.79
CA MET A 237 -4.56 2.01 -4.58
C MET A 237 -4.52 3.47 -4.14
N LEU A 238 -3.36 4.13 -4.20
CA LEU A 238 -3.24 5.56 -3.91
C LEU A 238 -4.13 6.42 -4.80
N ARG A 239 -4.25 6.11 -6.10
CA ARG A 239 -5.21 6.79 -7.00
C ARG A 239 -6.65 6.68 -6.52
N LYS A 240 -7.06 5.49 -6.05
CA LYS A 240 -8.41 5.26 -5.51
C LYS A 240 -8.62 6.04 -4.22
N ILE A 241 -7.63 6.00 -3.32
CA ILE A 241 -7.63 6.72 -2.06
C ILE A 241 -7.75 8.22 -2.30
N SER A 242 -6.90 8.80 -3.16
CA SER A 242 -6.95 10.23 -3.54
C SER A 242 -8.33 10.62 -4.10
N LYS A 243 -8.91 9.80 -4.99
CA LYS A 243 -10.26 10.03 -5.49
C LYS A 243 -11.32 9.99 -4.38
N GLN A 244 -11.23 9.05 -3.44
CA GLN A 244 -12.17 8.93 -2.33
C GLN A 244 -12.04 10.07 -1.32
N THR A 245 -10.83 10.53 -1.01
CA THR A 245 -10.62 11.69 -0.13
C THR A 245 -11.12 12.98 -0.79
N ALA A 246 -10.89 13.16 -2.09
CA ALA A 246 -11.43 14.28 -2.84
C ALA A 246 -12.97 14.28 -2.87
N PHE A 247 -13.58 13.11 -3.08
CA PHE A 247 -15.04 12.97 -3.04
C PHE A 247 -15.62 13.29 -1.66
N LYS A 248 -14.98 12.80 -0.59
CA LYS A 248 -15.36 13.13 0.80
C LYS A 248 -15.28 14.64 1.06
N LEU A 249 -14.18 15.29 0.67
CA LEU A 249 -14.04 16.74 0.78
C LEU A 249 -15.16 17.48 0.04
N ARG A 250 -15.41 17.12 -1.21
CA ARG A 250 -16.46 17.75 -2.02
C ARG A 250 -17.84 17.64 -1.38
N ASN A 251 -18.17 16.51 -0.76
CA ASN A 251 -19.46 16.36 -0.08
C ASN A 251 -19.56 17.32 1.11
N ILE A 252 -18.52 17.42 1.95
CA ILE A 252 -18.52 18.35 3.09
C ILE A 252 -18.59 19.82 2.62
N GLU A 253 -17.91 20.17 1.52
CA GLU A 253 -18.00 21.51 0.92
C GLU A 253 -19.41 21.81 0.37
N LEU A 254 -20.11 20.81 -0.16
CA LEU A 254 -21.49 20.95 -0.60
C LEU A 254 -22.43 21.16 0.59
N ASP A 255 -22.25 20.38 1.66
CA ASP A 255 -23.01 20.53 2.90
C ASP A 255 -22.82 21.94 3.49
N GLN A 256 -21.58 22.44 3.49
CA GLN A 256 -21.29 23.82 3.91
C GLN A 256 -22.08 24.85 3.10
N LYS A 257 -22.08 24.73 1.77
CA LYS A 257 -22.79 25.66 0.89
C LYS A 257 -24.29 25.60 1.10
N GLN A 258 -24.86 24.41 1.21
CA GLN A 258 -26.30 24.24 1.49
C GLN A 258 -26.68 24.84 2.83
N MET A 259 -25.85 24.65 3.86
CA MET A 259 -26.06 25.26 5.18
C MET A 259 -26.06 26.79 5.10
N ILE A 260 -25.07 27.39 4.43
CA ILE A 260 -24.99 28.84 4.25
C ILE A 260 -26.24 29.36 3.52
N THR A 261 -26.66 28.70 2.44
CA THR A 261 -27.88 29.08 1.71
C THR A 261 -29.12 29.03 2.59
N LYS A 262 -29.35 27.94 3.35
CA LYS A 262 -30.50 27.85 4.26
C LYS A 262 -30.50 28.94 5.34
N ILE A 263 -29.33 29.29 5.89
CA ILE A 263 -29.21 30.35 6.89
C ILE A 263 -29.54 31.72 6.27
N LEU A 264 -29.05 31.97 5.06
CA LEU A 264 -29.35 33.22 4.35
C LEU A 264 -30.85 33.32 4.05
N ASP A 265 -31.46 32.27 3.51
CA ASP A 265 -32.90 32.23 3.19
C ASP A 265 -33.78 32.45 4.44
N TYR A 266 -33.35 31.94 5.60
CA TYR A 266 -34.05 32.16 6.87
C TYR A 266 -33.92 33.59 7.39
N ASN A 267 -32.78 34.25 7.16
CA ASN A 267 -32.53 35.61 7.64
C ASN A 267 -33.05 36.71 6.70
N THR A 268 -33.42 36.37 5.46
CA THR A 268 -34.01 37.31 4.49
C THR A 268 -35.54 37.31 4.45
N ASN A 269 -36.18 36.42 5.22
CA ASN A 269 -37.62 36.43 5.50
C ASN A 269 -37.91 37.01 6.89
#